data_AF-A0A7X9QDU1-F1
#
_entry.id   AF-A0A7X9QDU1-F1
#
_cell.length_a   1.000
_cell.length_b   1.000
_cell.length_c   1.000
_cell.angle_alpha   90.00
_cell.angle_beta   90.00
_cell.angle_gamma   90.00
#
_symmetry.space_group_name_H-M   'P 1'
#
loop_
_entity.id
_entity.type
_entity.pdbx_description
1 polymer ?
#
loop_
_entity_poly.entity_id
_entity_poly.type
_entity_poly.pdbx_seq_one_letter_code
_entity_poly.pdbx_strand_id
1 'polypeptide(L)'
;MDDCEAIETALEVFGRAWAGPVLRALLGGAERFSEIRREVDGVTDAVLSTRLRELCEHGLATRTVEPGPPVVVRYRLTDAGLDAEPV
;
A
#
# COMPACT_ATOMS: atom_id res chain seq x y z
N MET A 1 18.75 -5.07 18.05
CA MET A 1 17.68 -5.92 18.62
C MET A 1 16.43 -5.54 17.85
N ASP A 2 16.43 -5.75 16.52
CA ASP A 2 15.53 -5.00 15.61
C ASP A 2 14.98 -5.84 14.47
N ASP A 3 15.46 -7.08 14.25
CA ASP A 3 14.92 -7.95 13.20
C ASP A 3 13.54 -8.54 13.55
N CYS A 4 13.24 -8.73 14.84
CA CYS A 4 11.98 -9.34 15.27
C CYS A 4 10.77 -8.44 14.98
N GLU A 5 10.86 -7.16 15.32
CA GLU A 5 9.78 -6.18 15.14
C GLU A 5 9.50 -5.90 13.65
N ALA A 6 10.56 -5.86 12.83
CA ALA A 6 10.44 -5.72 11.38
C ALA A 6 9.75 -6.94 10.74
N ILE A 7 10.12 -8.16 11.16
CA ILE A 7 9.51 -9.40 10.66
C ILE A 7 8.04 -9.51 11.10
N GLU A 8 7.73 -9.15 12.35
CA GLU A 8 6.35 -9.19 12.86
C GLU A 8 5.45 -8.21 12.11
N THR A 9 5.92 -6.98 11.87
CA THR A 9 5.21 -5.98 11.05
C THR A 9 5.02 -6.46 9.62
N ALA A 10 6.07 -7.04 9.02
CA ALA A 10 5.99 -7.61 7.68
C ALA A 10 4.96 -8.75 7.61
N LEU A 11 4.94 -9.67 8.58
CA LEU A 11 3.96 -10.76 8.63
C LEU A 11 2.54 -10.23 8.85
N GLU A 12 2.36 -9.20 9.68
CA GLU A 12 1.04 -8.61 9.94
C GLU A 12 0.45 -7.96 8.70
N VAL A 13 1.27 -7.29 7.89
CA VAL A 13 0.83 -6.59 6.68
C VAL A 13 0.81 -7.52 5.46
N PHE A 14 1.92 -8.18 5.16
CA PHE A 14 2.10 -8.99 3.96
C PHE A 14 1.43 -10.37 4.05
N GLY A 15 1.20 -10.88 5.26
CA GLY A 15 0.45 -12.12 5.47
C GLY A 15 -1.05 -12.01 5.18
N ARG A 16 -1.57 -10.79 4.98
CA ARG A 16 -2.99 -10.56 4.72
C ARG A 16 -3.31 -10.73 3.23
N ALA A 17 -4.49 -11.30 2.96
CA ALA A 17 -5.01 -11.39 1.60
C ALA A 17 -5.00 -10.00 0.93
N TRP A 18 -4.55 -9.96 -0.33
CA TRP A 18 -4.44 -8.76 -1.19
C TRP A 18 -3.25 -7.84 -0.92
N ALA A 19 -2.42 -8.06 0.09
CA ALA A 19 -1.25 -7.22 0.33
C ALA A 19 -0.27 -7.23 -0.85
N GLY A 20 0.14 -8.42 -1.32
CA GLY A 20 1.05 -8.57 -2.46
C GLY A 20 0.57 -7.88 -3.75
N PRO A 21 -0.66 -8.13 -4.24
CA PRO A 21 -1.20 -7.43 -5.40
C PRO A 21 -1.27 -5.90 -5.25
N VAL A 22 -1.65 -5.39 -4.08
CA VAL A 22 -1.69 -3.93 -3.81
C VAL A 22 -0.29 -3.32 -3.85
N LEU A 23 0.70 -3.98 -3.25
CA LEU A 23 2.10 -3.53 -3.31
C LEU A 23 2.62 -3.54 -4.74
N ARG A 24 2.35 -4.60 -5.51
CA ARG A 24 2.76 -4.68 -6.91
C ARG A 24 2.17 -3.54 -7.74
N ALA A 25 0.92 -3.18 -7.50
CA ALA A 25 0.30 -2.04 -8.19
C ALA A 25 1.00 -0.72 -7.85
N LEU A 26 1.33 -0.49 -6.57
CA LEU A 26 2.06 0.69 -6.12
C LEU A 26 3.49 0.73 -6.67
N LEU A 27 4.22 -0.39 -6.66
CA LEU A 27 5.54 -0.55 -7.26
C LEU A 27 5.51 -0.31 -8.78
N GLY A 28 4.42 -0.71 -9.44
CA GLY A 28 4.15 -0.43 -10.85
C GLY A 28 3.83 1.04 -11.15
N GLY A 29 3.79 1.91 -10.14
CA GLY A 29 3.56 3.34 -10.29
C GLY A 29 2.08 3.75 -10.28
N ALA A 30 1.16 2.86 -9.90
CA ALA A 30 -0.23 3.26 -9.67
C ALA A 30 -0.29 4.12 -8.39
N GLU A 31 -0.77 5.36 -8.50
CA GLU A 31 -0.78 6.29 -7.36
C GLU A 31 -2.19 6.64 -6.90
N ARG A 32 -3.20 6.54 -7.78
CA ARG A 32 -4.60 6.84 -7.45
C ARG A 32 -5.35 5.57 -7.10
N PHE A 33 -6.36 5.69 -6.23
CA PHE A 33 -7.20 4.56 -5.82
C PHE A 33 -7.76 3.78 -7.01
N SER A 34 -8.28 4.49 -8.02
CA SER A 34 -8.85 3.87 -9.23
C SER A 34 -7.81 3.16 -10.10
N GLU A 35 -6.57 3.63 -10.12
CA GLU A 35 -5.46 2.98 -10.84
C GLU A 35 -5.11 1.68 -10.12
N ILE A 36 -4.88 1.76 -8.81
CA ILE A 36 -4.53 0.59 -7.99
C ILE A 36 -5.66 -0.45 -8.07
N ARG A 37 -6.92 -0.02 -8.02
CA ARG A 37 -8.11 -0.87 -8.15
C ARG A 37 -8.16 -1.61 -9.49
N ARG A 38 -7.70 -0.98 -10.57
CA ARG A 38 -7.68 -1.56 -11.91
C ARG A 38 -6.59 -2.62 -12.06
N GLU A 39 -5.45 -2.41 -11.41
CA GLU A 39 -4.34 -3.37 -11.41
C GLU A 39 -4.60 -4.58 -10.50
N VAL A 40 -5.44 -4.42 -9.47
CA VAL A 40 -5.80 -5.49 -8.52
C VAL A 40 -7.17 -6.09 -8.87
N ASP A 41 -7.19 -7.01 -9.84
CA ASP A 41 -8.42 -7.69 -10.27
C ASP A 41 -9.07 -8.49 -9.13
N GLY A 42 -10.40 -8.41 -9.00
CA GLY A 42 -11.17 -9.18 -8.01
C GLY A 42 -11.18 -8.65 -6.57
N VAL A 43 -10.38 -7.62 -6.24
CA VAL A 43 -10.48 -6.97 -4.91
C VAL A 43 -11.83 -6.25 -4.79
N THR A 44 -12.26 -5.91 -3.57
CA THR A 44 -13.39 -4.98 -3.38
C THR A 44 -12.86 -3.61 -2.96
N ASP A 45 -13.63 -2.54 -3.16
CA ASP A 45 -13.24 -1.19 -2.73
C ASP A 45 -12.97 -1.13 -1.22
N ALA A 46 -13.79 -1.85 -0.43
CA ALA A 46 -13.64 -1.94 1.02
C ALA A 46 -12.32 -2.63 1.41
N VAL A 47 -11.97 -3.73 0.74
CA VAL A 47 -10.70 -4.44 1.00
C VAL A 47 -9.52 -3.58 0.56
N LEU A 48 -9.57 -2.96 -0.63
CA LEU A 48 -8.50 -2.09 -1.10
C LEU A 48 -8.29 -0.89 -0.17
N SER A 49 -9.36 -0.23 0.26
CA SER A 49 -9.29 0.88 1.22
C SER A 49 -8.67 0.44 2.55
N THR A 50 -9.01 -0.76 3.04
CA THR A 50 -8.45 -1.33 4.26
C THR A 50 -6.94 -1.55 4.10
N ARG A 51 -6.50 -2.16 2.99
CA ARG A 51 -5.08 -2.43 2.74
C ARG A 51 -4.25 -1.16 2.59
N LEU A 52 -4.75 -0.16 1.85
CA LEU A 52 -4.05 1.12 1.73
C LEU A 52 -3.95 1.85 3.07
N ARG A 53 -4.97 1.73 3.92
CA ARG A 53 -4.95 2.28 5.27
C ARG A 53 -3.89 1.60 6.13
N GLU A 54 -3.87 0.27 6.18
CA GLU A 54 -2.88 -0.49 6.93
C GLU A 54 -1.45 -0.14 6.49
N LEU A 55 -1.18 -0.09 5.18
CA LEU A 55 0.13 0.33 4.66
C LEU A 55 0.52 1.73 5.16
N CYS A 56 -0.43 2.66 5.26
CA CYS A 56 -0.16 3.99 5.81
C CYS A 56 0.05 3.97 7.33
N GLU A 57 -0.73 3.17 8.07
CA GLU A 57 -0.63 3.05 9.53
C GLU A 57 0.69 2.40 9.96
N HIS A 58 1.22 1.47 9.17
CA HIS A 58 2.52 0.84 9.39
C HIS A 58 3.70 1.62 8.77
N GLY A 59 3.45 2.81 8.21
CA GLY A 59 4.51 3.65 7.63
C GLY A 59 5.14 3.11 6.35
N LEU A 60 4.50 2.14 5.68
CA LEU A 60 4.93 1.53 4.42
C LEU A 60 4.42 2.31 3.20
N ALA A 61 3.38 3.10 3.36
CA ALA A 61 2.88 4.01 2.35
C ALA A 61 2.52 5.37 2.94
N THR A 62 2.40 6.36 2.07
CA THR A 62 1.91 7.70 2.41
C THR A 62 0.67 8.01 1.59
N ARG A 63 -0.32 8.63 2.24
CA ARG A 63 -1.51 9.17 1.59
C ARG A 63 -1.42 10.68 1.53
N THR A 64 -1.29 11.23 0.33
CA THR A 64 -1.21 12.67 0.10
C THR A 64 -2.47 13.17 -0.57
N VAL A 65 -3.02 14.27 -0.07
CA VAL A 65 -4.11 15.00 -0.72
C VAL A 65 -3.50 16.19 -1.44
N GLU A 66 -3.52 16.16 -2.77
CA GLU A 66 -3.08 17.26 -3.62
C GLU A 66 -4.25 18.23 -3.83
N PRO A 67 -4.19 19.45 -3.28
CA PRO A 67 -5.25 20.43 -3.43
C PRO A 67 -5.27 21.00 -4.85
N GLY A 68 -6.47 21.25 -5.36
CA GLY A 68 -6.68 21.85 -6.68
C GLY A 68 -8.02 21.45 -7.27
N PRO A 69 -8.37 21.98 -8.45
CA PRO A 69 -9.47 21.46 -9.26
C PRO A 69 -8.93 20.51 -10.35
N PRO A 70 -9.15 19.18 -10.27
CA PRO A 70 -9.78 18.43 -9.18
C PRO A 70 -8.82 18.14 -8.00
N VAL A 71 -9.38 17.87 -6.82
CA VAL A 71 -8.62 17.38 -5.67
C VAL A 71 -8.20 15.94 -5.95
N VAL A 72 -6.91 15.63 -5.80
CA VAL A 72 -6.38 14.30 -6.08
C VAL A 72 -5.85 13.67 -4.80
N VAL A 73 -6.15 12.39 -4.61
CA VAL A 73 -5.56 11.58 -3.52
C VAL A 73 -4.55 10.64 -4.14
N ARG A 74 -3.32 10.66 -3.62
CA ARG A 74 -2.23 9.77 -4.02
C ARG A 74 -1.79 8.86 -2.89
N TYR A 75 -1.38 7.67 -3.26
CA TYR A 75 -0.75 6.66 -2.43
C TYR A 75 0.64 6.37 -3.01
N ARG A 76 1.68 6.45 -2.18
CA ARG A 76 3.06 6.13 -2.58
C ARG A 76 3.71 5.29 -1.51
N LEU A 77 4.51 4.31 -1.91
CA LEU A 77 5.36 3.60 -0.97
C LEU A 77 6.37 4.55 -0.35
N THR A 78 6.66 4.35 0.92
CA THR A 78 7.83 4.95 1.59
C THR A 78 9.08 4.15 1.24
N ASP A 79 10.25 4.65 1.61
CA ASP A 79 11.50 3.88 1.49
C ASP A 79 11.38 2.53 2.19
N ALA A 80 10.80 2.50 3.39
CA ALA A 80 10.52 1.27 4.12
C ALA A 80 9.55 0.33 3.37
N GLY A 81 8.54 0.88 2.69
CA GLY A 81 7.61 0.10 1.86
C GLY A 81 8.24 -0.47 0.59
N LEU A 82 9.26 0.20 0.05
CA LEU A 82 10.04 -0.29 -1.10
C LEU A 82 11.01 -1.40 -0.68
N ASP A 83 11.66 -1.25 0.48
CA ASP A 83 12.58 -2.24 1.03
C ASP A 83 11.86 -3.51 1.52
N ALA A 84 10.56 -3.42 1.76
CA ALA A 84 9.74 -4.52 2.25
C ALA A 84 9.23 -5.46 1.15
N GLU A 85 9.74 -5.37 -0.08
CA GLU A 85 9.44 -6.32 -1.13
C GLU A 85 9.95 -7.72 -0.73
N PRO A 86 9.06 -8.72 -0.56
CA PRO A 86 9.51 -10.06 -0.22
C PRO A 86 10.31 -10.64 -1.40
N VAL A 87 11.55 -11.06 -1.12
CA VAL A 87 12.44 -11.77 -2.06
C VAL A 87 11.90 -13.14 -2.44
#